data_AF-A0A7X9DWA6-F1
#
_entry.id   AF-A0A7X9DWA6-F1
#
_cell.length_a   1.000
_cell.length_b   1.000
_cell.length_c   1.000
_cell.angle_alpha   90.00
_cell.angle_beta   90.00
_cell.angle_gamma   90.00
#
_symmetry.space_group_name_H-M   'P 1'
#
loop_
_entity.id
_entity.type
_entity.pdbx_description
1 polymer ?
#
loop_
_entity_poly.entity_id
_entity_poly.type
_entity_poly.pdbx_seq_one_letter_code
_entity_poly.pdbx_strand_id
1 'polypeptide(L)'
;MNLQARKREEMNWRELAVDKVIDLVLIFLGLYAAIAVQDCQDRAKEKTDYRELLGSFQRELTHNQGQKAVLEASLGPIATTEPPDNLGPLKKPFDDFRLQADEADRMLGCTATLLTALDRPPRDRAGAQRLVECAELLEKVEKGETPASGTQWKPVSISPLYREDVWQLYLANGVAVFDNKDLAVRIGATYSKVKRVEQAVAEIEASINEGFMQKIGQVSASMSELEELMPAGEDPKKLKAAAPRLKEKLTALSNQIRAHKTAVAQIQAVIELKVQKLKELMVEMDKGFTEAVAAIEAERKAQGG
;
A
#
# COMPACT_ATOMS: atom_id res chain seq x y z
N MET A 1 22.30 16.89 -101.36
CA MET A 1 21.89 17.07 -99.94
C MET A 1 23.14 17.10 -99.07
N ASN A 2 23.35 18.18 -98.32
CA ASN A 2 24.62 18.55 -97.69
C ASN A 2 24.98 17.67 -96.48
N LEU A 3 26.08 16.90 -96.59
CA LEU A 3 26.71 16.13 -95.51
C LEU A 3 27.13 16.97 -94.29
N GLN A 4 27.34 18.27 -94.47
CA GLN A 4 27.71 19.19 -93.39
C GLN A 4 26.52 19.60 -92.50
N ALA A 5 25.28 19.58 -93.00
CA ALA A 5 24.08 19.84 -92.19
C ALA A 5 23.77 18.67 -91.26
N ARG A 6 23.88 17.44 -91.78
CA ARG A 6 23.67 16.18 -91.02
C ARG A 6 24.68 16.01 -89.88
N LYS A 7 25.96 16.33 -90.11
CA LYS A 7 27.00 16.30 -89.06
C LYS A 7 26.79 17.35 -87.96
N ARG A 8 26.24 18.53 -88.29
CA ARG A 8 25.88 19.53 -87.28
C ARG A 8 24.66 19.13 -86.46
N GLU A 9 23.65 18.51 -87.08
CA GLU A 9 22.48 17.97 -86.37
C GLU A 9 22.84 16.78 -85.45
N GLU A 10 23.68 15.85 -85.91
CA GLU A 10 24.14 14.71 -85.11
C GLU A 10 25.02 15.12 -83.91
N MET A 11 25.85 16.16 -84.07
CA MET A 11 26.68 16.69 -82.99
C MET A 11 25.83 17.41 -81.93
N ASN A 12 24.80 18.15 -82.37
CA ASN A 12 23.85 18.83 -81.48
C ASN A 12 22.98 17.82 -80.70
N TRP A 13 22.59 16.70 -81.31
CA TRP A 13 21.85 15.62 -80.63
C TRP A 13 22.69 14.86 -79.60
N ARG A 14 24.00 14.69 -79.84
CA ARG A 14 24.90 14.06 -78.87
C ARG A 14 25.16 14.95 -77.67
N GLU A 15 25.37 16.25 -77.89
CA GLU A 15 25.50 17.22 -76.78
C GLU A 15 24.21 17.31 -75.97
N LEU A 16 23.04 17.37 -76.64
CA LEU A 16 21.74 17.37 -75.98
C LEU A 16 21.47 16.06 -75.20
N ALA A 17 21.88 14.91 -75.74
CA ALA A 17 21.74 13.62 -75.06
C ALA A 17 22.66 13.51 -73.84
N VAL A 18 23.90 14.02 -73.93
CA VAL A 18 24.83 14.06 -72.79
C VAL A 18 24.31 15.01 -71.71
N ASP A 19 23.82 16.19 -72.09
CA ASP A 19 23.21 17.16 -71.17
C ASP A 19 22.00 16.55 -70.42
N LYS A 20 21.12 15.85 -71.14
CA LYS A 20 19.96 15.18 -70.53
C LYS A 20 20.34 13.99 -69.65
N VAL A 21 21.41 13.27 -69.98
CA VAL A 21 21.94 12.19 -69.12
C VAL A 21 22.59 12.76 -67.86
N ILE A 22 23.30 13.89 -67.97
CA ILE A 22 23.84 14.61 -66.81
C ILE A 22 22.71 15.13 -65.92
N ASP A 23 21.68 15.77 -66.47
CA ASP A 23 20.48 16.18 -65.75
C ASP A 23 19.82 14.99 -65.02
N LEU A 24 19.67 13.85 -65.71
CA LEU A 24 19.10 12.63 -65.13
C LEU A 24 19.94 12.14 -63.94
N VAL A 25 21.26 12.04 -64.11
CA VAL A 25 22.18 11.59 -63.04
C VAL A 25 22.17 12.55 -61.85
N LEU A 26 22.12 13.86 -62.09
CA LEU A 26 22.03 14.87 -61.04
C LEU A 26 20.70 14.80 -60.28
N ILE A 27 19.59 14.54 -60.95
CA ILE A 27 18.28 14.32 -60.31
C ILE A 27 18.31 13.09 -59.39
N PHE A 28 18.90 11.97 -59.85
CA PHE A 28 19.00 10.76 -59.03
C PHE A 28 19.98 10.93 -57.85
N LEU A 29 21.12 11.62 -58.05
CA LEU A 29 22.03 11.97 -56.96
C LEU A 29 21.38 12.89 -55.93
N GLY A 30 20.61 13.88 -56.39
CA GLY A 30 19.85 14.78 -55.53
C GLY A 30 18.78 14.05 -54.71
N LEU A 31 18.06 13.11 -55.33
CA LEU A 31 17.05 12.29 -54.65
C LEU A 31 17.68 11.35 -53.62
N TYR A 32 18.81 10.71 -53.96
CA TYR A 32 19.54 9.85 -53.02
C TYR A 32 20.09 10.65 -51.84
N ALA A 33 20.65 11.84 -52.08
CA ALA A 33 21.11 12.73 -51.02
C ALA A 33 19.95 13.21 -50.12
N ALA A 34 18.78 13.52 -50.70
CA ALA A 34 17.60 13.90 -49.94
C ALA A 34 17.09 12.76 -49.05
N ILE A 35 17.02 11.53 -49.57
CA ILE A 35 16.64 10.33 -48.80
C ILE A 35 17.67 10.10 -47.67
N ALA A 36 18.96 10.21 -47.97
CA ALA A 36 20.01 10.03 -46.95
C ALA A 36 19.96 11.11 -45.85
N VAL A 37 19.62 12.36 -46.20
CA VAL A 37 19.43 13.45 -45.22
C VAL A 37 18.16 13.22 -44.40
N GLN A 38 17.06 12.77 -45.02
CA GLN A 38 15.83 12.41 -44.31
C GLN A 38 16.07 11.26 -43.34
N ASP A 39 16.69 10.17 -43.77
CA ASP A 39 17.05 9.04 -42.89
C ASP A 39 17.94 9.49 -41.72
N CYS A 40 18.85 10.43 -41.96
CA CYS A 40 19.72 10.96 -40.91
C CYS A 40 18.94 11.83 -39.91
N GLN A 41 17.98 12.63 -40.37
CA GLN A 41 17.10 13.44 -39.53
C GLN A 41 16.15 12.57 -38.72
N ASP A 42 15.56 11.54 -39.33
CA ASP A 42 14.65 10.61 -38.67
C ASP A 42 15.39 9.82 -37.58
N ARG A 43 16.60 9.31 -37.85
CA ARG A 43 17.44 8.66 -36.82
C ARG A 43 17.82 9.61 -35.68
N ALA A 44 18.11 10.87 -35.99
CA ALA A 44 18.44 11.86 -34.96
C ALA A 44 17.22 12.20 -34.08
N LYS A 45 16.03 12.23 -34.68
CA LYS A 45 14.76 12.42 -33.99
C LYS A 45 14.41 11.22 -33.11
N GLU A 46 14.45 10.01 -33.65
CA GLU A 46 14.23 8.75 -32.90
C GLU A 46 15.13 8.67 -31.67
N LYS A 47 16.41 9.02 -31.82
CA LYS A 47 17.37 9.04 -30.71
C LYS A 47 17.04 10.10 -29.64
N THR A 48 16.41 11.20 -30.03
CA THR A 48 15.97 12.25 -29.10
C THR A 48 14.70 11.82 -28.38
N ASP A 49 13.72 11.28 -29.11
CA ASP A 49 12.48 10.73 -28.57
C ASP A 49 12.77 9.58 -27.57
N TYR A 50 13.73 8.71 -27.89
CA TYR A 50 14.17 7.64 -26.99
C TYR A 50 14.81 8.18 -25.70
N ARG A 51 15.64 9.24 -25.78
CA ARG A 51 16.23 9.88 -24.59
C ARG A 51 15.17 10.55 -23.71
N GLU A 52 14.18 11.19 -24.32
CA GLU A 52 13.06 11.78 -23.58
C GLU A 52 12.22 10.71 -22.88
N LEU A 53 11.97 9.60 -23.56
CA LEU A 53 11.30 8.44 -22.98
C LEU A 53 12.05 7.90 -21.75
N LEU A 54 13.36 7.67 -21.89
CA LEU A 54 14.22 7.26 -20.76
C LEU A 54 14.16 8.27 -19.60
N GLY A 55 14.17 9.57 -19.89
CA GLY A 55 14.01 10.62 -18.88
C GLY A 55 12.63 10.62 -18.21
N SER A 56 11.56 10.25 -18.93
CA SER A 56 10.23 10.05 -18.35
C SER A 56 10.21 8.87 -17.37
N PHE A 57 10.75 7.72 -17.77
CA PHE A 57 10.86 6.54 -16.91
C PHE A 57 11.67 6.82 -15.65
N GLN A 58 12.80 7.52 -15.78
CA GLN A 58 13.62 7.90 -14.63
C GLN A 58 12.81 8.73 -13.61
N ARG A 59 12.05 9.73 -14.07
CA ARG A 59 11.20 10.56 -13.19
C ARG A 59 10.12 9.73 -12.50
N GLU A 60 9.50 8.81 -13.22
CA GLU A 60 8.47 7.93 -12.66
C GLU A 60 9.05 6.96 -11.62
N LEU A 61 10.18 6.31 -11.90
CA LEU A 61 10.86 5.42 -10.97
C LEU A 61 11.24 6.17 -9.68
N THR A 62 11.79 7.38 -9.78
CA THR A 62 12.12 8.22 -8.62
C THR A 62 10.86 8.63 -7.84
N HIS A 63 9.77 8.96 -8.53
CA HIS A 63 8.49 9.26 -7.87
C HIS A 63 7.97 8.05 -7.09
N ASN A 64 7.99 6.87 -7.71
CA ASN A 64 7.55 5.62 -7.09
C ASN A 64 8.46 5.24 -5.91
N GLN A 65 9.77 5.43 -6.02
CA GLN A 65 10.69 5.23 -4.91
C GLN A 65 10.33 6.13 -3.70
N GLY A 66 9.83 7.35 -3.96
CA GLY A 66 9.34 8.27 -2.94
C GLY A 66 8.07 7.79 -2.21
N GLN A 67 7.25 6.92 -2.82
CA GLN A 67 6.04 6.38 -2.18
C GLN A 67 6.35 5.44 -1.00
N LYS A 68 7.61 4.99 -0.86
CA LYS A 68 8.10 4.28 0.33
C LYS A 68 7.78 5.03 1.63
N ALA A 69 7.90 6.36 1.61
CA ALA A 69 7.66 7.19 2.78
C ALA A 69 6.20 7.11 3.29
N VAL A 70 5.23 6.88 2.40
CA VAL A 70 3.81 6.70 2.76
C VAL A 70 3.63 5.44 3.60
N LEU A 71 4.29 4.35 3.20
CA LEU A 71 4.28 3.10 3.96
C LEU A 71 5.06 3.22 5.27
N GLU A 72 6.20 3.91 5.29
CA GLU A 72 6.97 4.14 6.51
C GLU A 72 6.23 4.99 7.55
N ALA A 73 5.37 5.91 7.12
CA ALA A 73 4.52 6.68 8.02
C ALA A 73 3.56 5.79 8.82
N SER A 74 3.18 4.63 8.28
CA SER A 74 2.20 3.73 8.88
C SER A 74 2.83 2.51 9.56
N LEU A 75 3.90 1.98 8.99
CA LEU A 75 4.58 0.74 9.44
C LEU A 75 5.90 1.00 10.16
N GLY A 76 6.33 2.26 10.25
CA GLY A 76 7.67 2.63 10.68
C GLY A 76 8.74 2.31 9.62
N PRO A 77 10.03 2.47 9.95
CA PRO A 77 11.13 2.28 9.00
C PRO A 77 11.06 0.91 8.30
N ILE A 78 11.28 0.88 6.98
CA ILE A 78 11.28 -0.39 6.22
C ILE A 78 12.45 -1.30 6.65
N ALA A 79 13.54 -0.72 7.15
CA ALA A 79 14.69 -1.48 7.65
C ALA A 79 14.36 -2.31 8.92
N THR A 80 13.31 -1.95 9.66
CA THR A 80 12.89 -2.69 10.86
C THR A 80 11.92 -3.79 10.47
N THR A 81 12.44 -4.93 10.02
CA THR A 81 11.68 -6.06 9.48
C THR A 81 11.15 -7.02 10.56
N GLU A 82 11.85 -7.15 11.69
CA GLU A 82 11.57 -8.17 12.70
C GLU A 82 10.48 -7.77 13.71
N PRO A 83 9.57 -8.69 14.08
CA PRO A 83 8.68 -8.50 15.22
C PRO A 83 9.45 -8.39 16.54
N PRO A 84 8.91 -7.69 17.57
CA PRO A 84 7.59 -7.07 17.63
C PRO A 84 7.53 -5.60 17.17
N ASP A 85 8.64 -5.06 16.68
CA ASP A 85 8.80 -3.64 16.38
C ASP A 85 8.48 -3.27 14.93
N ASN A 86 8.30 -4.28 14.07
CA ASN A 86 8.05 -4.11 12.64
C ASN A 86 6.69 -3.49 12.28
N LEU A 87 5.73 -3.42 13.20
CA LEU A 87 4.45 -2.75 12.96
C LEU A 87 4.52 -1.22 13.09
N GLY A 88 5.53 -0.68 13.77
CA GLY A 88 5.63 0.76 14.02
C GLY A 88 4.32 1.35 14.58
N PRO A 89 3.80 2.46 14.01
CA PRO A 89 2.55 3.07 14.44
C PRO A 89 1.31 2.15 14.38
N LEU A 90 1.29 1.17 13.48
CA LEU A 90 0.20 0.21 13.34
C LEU A 90 0.04 -0.71 14.57
N LYS A 91 1.05 -0.78 15.44
CA LYS A 91 0.97 -1.54 16.70
C LYS A 91 -0.05 -0.95 17.68
N LYS A 92 -0.14 0.38 17.73
CA LYS A 92 -0.90 1.10 18.75
C LYS A 92 -2.38 0.69 18.83
N PRO A 93 -3.13 0.56 17.71
CA PRO A 93 -4.50 0.04 17.74
C PRO A 93 -4.65 -1.31 18.46
N PHE A 94 -3.71 -2.24 18.31
CA PHE A 94 -3.75 -3.53 19.00
C PHE A 94 -3.49 -3.38 20.50
N ASP A 95 -2.57 -2.51 20.87
CA ASP A 95 -2.24 -2.20 22.28
C ASP A 95 -3.43 -1.54 22.98
N ASP A 96 -4.02 -0.53 22.34
CA ASP A 96 -5.21 0.18 22.82
C ASP A 96 -6.38 -0.79 23.00
N PHE A 97 -6.59 -1.73 22.06
CA PHE A 97 -7.67 -2.71 22.16
C PHE A 97 -7.45 -3.66 23.35
N ARG A 98 -6.21 -4.14 23.54
CA ARG A 98 -5.90 -5.05 24.65
C ARG A 98 -6.10 -4.36 26.00
N LEU A 99 -5.71 -3.09 26.11
CA LEU A 99 -5.94 -2.28 27.31
C LEU A 99 -7.43 -2.11 27.58
N GLN A 100 -8.21 -1.72 26.57
CA GLN A 100 -9.67 -1.58 26.70
C GLN A 100 -10.36 -2.90 27.05
N ALA A 101 -9.93 -4.01 26.43
CA ALA A 101 -10.46 -5.34 26.72
C ALA A 101 -10.17 -5.78 28.16
N ASP A 102 -8.96 -5.51 28.68
CA ASP A 102 -8.62 -5.82 30.06
C ASP A 102 -9.41 -4.97 31.07
N GLU A 103 -9.62 -3.70 30.75
CA GLU A 103 -10.44 -2.82 31.56
C GLU A 103 -11.91 -3.25 31.55
N ALA A 104 -12.47 -3.53 30.37
CA ALA A 104 -13.83 -4.02 30.23
C ALA A 104 -14.04 -5.35 30.97
N ASP A 105 -13.10 -6.31 30.85
CA ASP A 105 -13.18 -7.58 31.59
C ASP A 105 -13.20 -7.37 33.11
N ARG A 106 -12.36 -6.45 33.62
CA ARG A 106 -12.34 -6.08 35.05
C ARG A 106 -13.66 -5.43 35.48
N MET A 107 -14.18 -4.49 34.70
CA MET A 107 -15.46 -3.83 34.99
C MET A 107 -16.60 -4.83 35.05
N LEU A 108 -16.74 -5.70 34.04
CA LEU A 108 -17.78 -6.73 34.01
C LEU A 108 -17.67 -7.70 35.18
N GLY A 109 -16.45 -8.12 35.52
CA GLY A 109 -16.18 -8.97 36.68
C GLY A 109 -16.58 -8.30 38.00
N CYS A 110 -16.30 -7.01 38.15
CA CYS A 110 -16.69 -6.23 39.33
C CYS A 110 -18.20 -6.02 39.42
N THR A 111 -18.87 -5.72 38.30
CA THR A 111 -20.33 -5.61 38.24
C THR A 111 -21.00 -6.94 38.61
N ALA A 112 -20.49 -8.07 38.10
CA ALA A 112 -21.00 -9.40 38.44
C ALA A 112 -20.80 -9.72 39.95
N THR A 113 -19.67 -9.30 40.51
CA THR A 113 -19.36 -9.45 41.94
C THR A 113 -20.33 -8.63 42.81
N LEU A 114 -20.61 -7.38 42.44
CA LEU A 114 -21.58 -6.52 43.13
C LEU A 114 -23.00 -7.09 43.08
N LEU A 115 -23.46 -7.51 41.90
CA LEU A 115 -24.76 -8.17 41.76
C LEU A 115 -24.87 -9.44 42.61
N THR A 116 -23.75 -10.12 42.85
CA THR A 116 -23.69 -11.29 43.73
C THR A 116 -23.78 -10.90 45.20
N ALA A 117 -23.08 -9.86 45.61
CA ALA A 117 -23.15 -9.31 46.95
C ALA A 117 -24.54 -8.76 47.33
N LEU A 118 -25.27 -8.18 46.37
CA LEU A 118 -26.65 -7.70 46.56
C LEU A 118 -27.64 -8.83 46.89
N ASP A 119 -27.37 -10.04 46.41
CA ASP A 119 -28.19 -11.21 46.70
C ASP A 119 -27.73 -11.89 47.99
N ARG A 120 -26.40 -12.03 48.15
CA ARG A 120 -25.78 -12.61 49.33
C ARG A 120 -24.47 -11.89 49.66
N PRO A 121 -24.41 -11.12 50.75
CA PRO A 121 -23.18 -10.44 51.14
C PRO A 121 -22.08 -11.47 51.46
N PRO A 122 -20.81 -11.16 51.15
CA PRO A 122 -19.70 -12.06 51.41
C PRO A 122 -19.57 -12.33 52.91
N ARG A 123 -19.24 -13.57 53.24
CA ARG A 123 -19.09 -14.03 54.64
C ARG A 123 -17.63 -14.10 55.09
N ASP A 124 -16.70 -13.93 54.16
CA ASP A 124 -15.28 -14.03 54.34
C ASP A 124 -14.58 -12.70 54.05
N ARG A 125 -13.41 -12.50 54.68
CA ARG A 125 -12.63 -11.27 54.56
C ARG A 125 -12.16 -11.02 53.12
N ALA A 126 -11.87 -12.09 52.37
CA ALA A 126 -11.44 -12.00 50.98
C ALA A 126 -12.56 -11.49 50.06
N GLY A 127 -13.79 -11.97 50.23
CA GLY A 127 -14.95 -11.47 49.47
C GLY A 127 -15.28 -10.01 49.79
N ALA A 128 -15.16 -9.59 51.06
CA ALA A 128 -15.35 -8.20 51.45
C ALA A 128 -14.28 -7.27 50.83
N GLN A 129 -13.03 -7.70 50.79
CA GLN A 129 -11.93 -6.92 50.22
C GLN A 129 -12.07 -6.74 48.70
N ARG A 130 -12.47 -7.80 47.98
CA ARG A 130 -12.77 -7.70 46.53
C ARG A 130 -13.91 -6.74 46.22
N LEU A 131 -14.92 -6.66 47.08
CA LEU A 131 -16.02 -5.69 46.92
C LEU A 131 -15.53 -4.25 47.02
N VAL A 132 -14.63 -3.96 47.97
CA VAL A 132 -14.03 -2.63 48.13
C VAL A 132 -13.21 -2.26 46.90
N GLU A 133 -12.33 -3.17 46.45
CA GLU A 133 -11.52 -2.97 45.22
C GLU A 133 -12.40 -2.71 43.99
N CYS A 134 -13.52 -3.43 43.87
CA CYS A 134 -14.46 -3.24 42.77
C CYS A 134 -15.26 -1.94 42.87
N ALA A 135 -15.63 -1.50 44.07
CA ALA A 135 -16.30 -0.22 44.28
C ALA A 135 -15.37 0.95 43.89
N GLU A 136 -14.10 0.91 44.31
CA GLU A 136 -13.10 1.91 43.93
C GLU A 136 -12.85 1.96 42.42
N LEU A 137 -12.82 0.79 41.76
CA LEU A 137 -12.65 0.73 40.30
C LEU A 137 -13.82 1.37 39.56
N LEU A 138 -15.05 1.06 39.96
CA LEU A 138 -16.25 1.61 39.32
C LEU A 138 -16.41 3.11 39.58
N GLU A 139 -16.04 3.59 40.76
CA GLU A 139 -16.04 5.03 41.08
C GLU A 139 -15.05 5.80 40.19
N LYS A 140 -13.87 5.23 39.90
CA LYS A 140 -12.90 5.84 38.97
C LYS A 140 -13.43 5.92 37.54
N VAL A 141 -14.15 4.88 37.09
CA VAL A 141 -14.79 4.84 35.77
C VAL A 141 -15.88 5.91 35.69
N GLU A 142 -16.74 6.02 36.72
CA GLU A 142 -17.82 7.02 36.78
C GLU A 142 -17.28 8.46 36.71
N LYS A 143 -16.14 8.71 37.35
CA LYS A 143 -15.44 10.01 37.30
C LYS A 143 -14.70 10.27 35.97
N GLY A 144 -14.70 9.31 35.04
CA GLY A 144 -14.02 9.42 33.77
C GLY A 144 -12.49 9.41 33.88
N GLU A 145 -11.94 8.90 34.99
CA GLU A 145 -10.49 8.86 35.26
C GLU A 145 -9.79 7.69 34.55
N THR A 146 -10.52 6.94 33.72
CA THR A 146 -10.01 5.79 33.01
C THR A 146 -9.45 6.13 31.63
N PRO A 147 -8.30 5.55 31.23
CA PRO A 147 -7.58 5.88 30.00
C PRO A 147 -8.30 5.48 28.70
N ALA A 148 -9.36 4.67 28.76
CA ALA A 148 -9.99 4.03 27.62
C ALA A 148 -10.98 4.88 26.80
N SER A 149 -11.40 6.05 27.27
CA SER A 149 -12.59 6.76 26.76
C SER A 149 -12.41 7.57 25.45
N GLY A 150 -11.33 7.40 24.70
CA GLY A 150 -11.00 8.29 23.58
C GLY A 150 -10.65 7.65 22.22
N THR A 151 -10.63 6.32 22.10
CA THR A 151 -10.07 5.70 20.88
C THR A 151 -11.13 5.50 19.81
N GLN A 152 -11.15 6.38 18.81
CA GLN A 152 -11.99 6.21 17.63
C GLN A 152 -11.36 5.19 16.67
N TRP A 153 -11.93 3.98 16.62
CA TRP A 153 -11.51 2.92 15.71
C TRP A 153 -11.84 3.30 14.26
N LYS A 154 -10.82 3.45 13.41
CA LYS A 154 -10.96 3.75 11.99
C LYS A 154 -10.36 2.62 11.15
N PRO A 155 -10.97 2.26 10.00
CA PRO A 155 -10.35 1.35 9.05
C PRO A 155 -8.95 1.84 8.67
N VAL A 156 -8.04 0.89 8.52
CA VAL A 156 -6.66 1.20 8.14
C VAL A 156 -6.58 1.25 6.63
N SER A 157 -5.99 2.33 6.11
CA SER A 157 -5.59 2.46 4.71
C SER A 157 -4.13 2.89 4.66
N ILE A 158 -3.29 2.00 4.15
CA ILE A 158 -1.85 2.15 3.97
C ILE A 158 -1.44 1.97 2.51
N SER A 159 -2.41 1.76 1.62
CA SER A 159 -2.24 1.62 0.17
C SER A 159 -1.41 2.77 -0.41
N PRO A 160 -0.18 2.50 -0.85
CA PRO A 160 0.60 3.47 -1.63
C PRO A 160 -0.04 3.59 -3.01
N LEU A 161 0.13 4.74 -3.65
CA LEU A 161 -0.40 4.97 -4.99
C LEU A 161 0.72 4.76 -6.01
N TYR A 162 1.02 3.49 -6.32
CA TYR A 162 1.87 3.18 -7.47
C TYR A 162 0.98 3.10 -8.71
N ARG A 163 1.22 3.95 -9.71
CA ARG A 163 0.36 4.02 -10.91
C ARG A 163 0.62 2.84 -11.85
N GLU A 164 0.11 1.64 -11.50
CA GLU A 164 0.26 0.41 -12.28
C GLU A 164 -0.36 0.52 -13.69
N ASP A 165 -1.47 1.25 -13.82
CA ASP A 165 -2.21 1.50 -15.06
C ASP A 165 -1.35 2.21 -16.12
N VAL A 166 -0.55 3.18 -15.69
CA VAL A 166 0.43 3.87 -16.54
C VAL A 166 1.43 2.86 -17.12
N TRP A 167 1.88 1.89 -16.33
CA TRP A 167 2.82 0.89 -16.82
C TRP A 167 2.18 -0.25 -17.60
N GLN A 168 0.96 -0.71 -17.33
CA GLN A 168 0.38 -1.74 -18.21
C GLN A 168 0.22 -1.22 -19.65
N LEU A 169 -0.08 0.07 -19.80
CA LEU A 169 -0.08 0.78 -21.09
C LEU A 169 1.32 0.86 -21.72
N TYR A 170 2.36 1.13 -20.92
CA TYR A 170 3.75 1.19 -21.41
C TYR A 170 4.40 -0.19 -21.61
N LEU A 171 4.04 -1.26 -20.90
CA LEU A 171 4.63 -2.62 -21.03
C LEU A 171 4.06 -3.32 -22.26
N ALA A 172 2.77 -3.10 -22.54
CA ALA A 172 2.09 -3.66 -23.70
C ALA A 172 2.72 -3.20 -25.03
N ASN A 173 3.31 -1.99 -25.07
CA ASN A 173 4.03 -1.46 -26.23
C ASN A 173 5.55 -1.32 -26.03
N GLY A 174 6.06 -1.29 -24.80
CA GLY A 174 7.39 -0.75 -24.47
C GLY A 174 8.55 -1.72 -24.61
N VAL A 175 8.35 -3.04 -24.52
CA VAL A 175 9.45 -3.99 -24.81
C VAL A 175 9.93 -3.84 -26.26
N ALA A 176 9.07 -3.38 -27.18
CA ALA A 176 9.44 -3.02 -28.55
C ALA A 176 10.18 -1.67 -28.64
N VAL A 177 9.90 -0.73 -27.73
CA VAL A 177 10.40 0.66 -27.73
C VAL A 177 11.79 0.80 -27.09
N PHE A 178 12.19 -0.11 -26.20
CA PHE A 178 13.56 -0.10 -25.68
C PHE A 178 14.55 -0.74 -26.66
N ASP A 179 15.54 0.04 -27.09
CA ASP A 179 16.70 -0.48 -27.84
C ASP A 179 17.51 -1.47 -27.00
N ASN A 180 17.71 -1.15 -25.71
CA ASN A 180 18.36 -2.03 -24.74
C ASN A 180 17.34 -2.98 -24.08
N LYS A 181 17.33 -4.25 -24.51
CA LYS A 181 16.41 -5.27 -23.97
C LYS A 181 16.69 -5.63 -22.52
N ASP A 182 17.94 -5.62 -22.08
CA ASP A 182 18.29 -5.90 -20.69
C ASP A 182 17.75 -4.81 -19.75
N LEU A 183 17.77 -3.54 -20.19
CA LEU A 183 17.17 -2.43 -19.46
C LEU A 183 15.64 -2.62 -19.34
N ALA A 184 14.97 -2.99 -20.42
CA ALA A 184 13.53 -3.26 -20.41
C ALA A 184 13.16 -4.37 -19.41
N VAL A 185 13.93 -5.47 -19.39
CA VAL A 185 13.73 -6.58 -18.45
C VAL A 185 13.94 -6.13 -17.01
N ARG A 186 14.98 -5.34 -16.72
CA ARG A 186 15.24 -4.82 -15.36
C ARG A 186 14.11 -3.94 -14.87
N ILE A 187 13.63 -3.00 -15.69
CA ILE A 187 12.54 -2.13 -15.29
C ILE A 187 11.26 -2.96 -15.09
N GLY A 188 10.93 -3.87 -16.02
CA GLY A 188 9.78 -4.77 -15.87
C GLY A 188 9.84 -5.62 -14.59
N ALA A 189 11.01 -6.12 -14.21
CA ALA A 189 11.21 -6.85 -12.96
C ALA A 189 10.94 -5.98 -11.71
N THR A 190 11.34 -4.70 -11.72
CA THR A 190 11.05 -3.76 -10.63
C THR A 190 9.54 -3.53 -10.48
N TYR A 191 8.80 -3.36 -11.58
CA TYR A 191 7.34 -3.18 -11.50
C TYR A 191 6.59 -4.46 -11.13
N SER A 192 7.11 -5.63 -11.49
CA SER A 192 6.57 -6.89 -10.96
C SER A 192 6.66 -6.95 -9.43
N LYS A 193 7.73 -6.39 -8.83
CA LYS A 193 7.85 -6.25 -7.37
C LYS A 193 6.88 -5.23 -6.80
N VAL A 194 6.67 -4.08 -7.47
CA VAL A 194 5.68 -3.07 -7.09
C VAL A 194 4.29 -3.70 -6.93
N LYS A 195 3.87 -4.49 -7.93
CA LYS A 195 2.59 -5.22 -7.87
C LYS A 195 2.49 -6.16 -6.67
N ARG A 196 3.57 -6.89 -6.35
CA ARG A 196 3.61 -7.77 -5.17
C ARG A 196 3.51 -6.98 -3.87
N VAL A 197 4.14 -5.80 -3.81
CA VAL A 197 4.02 -4.87 -2.67
C VAL A 197 2.58 -4.41 -2.51
N GLU A 198 1.90 -3.99 -3.58
CA GLU A 198 0.48 -3.59 -3.53
C GLU A 198 -0.43 -4.72 -3.09
N GLN A 199 -0.23 -5.93 -3.62
CA GLN A 199 -0.98 -7.12 -3.21
C GLN A 199 -0.77 -7.42 -1.71
N ALA A 200 0.48 -7.37 -1.25
CA ALA A 200 0.80 -7.59 0.16
C ALA A 200 0.16 -6.52 1.07
N VAL A 201 0.14 -5.26 0.63
CA VAL A 201 -0.54 -4.16 1.33
C VAL A 201 -2.04 -4.42 1.42
N ALA A 202 -2.69 -4.76 0.31
CA ALA A 202 -4.12 -5.08 0.29
C ALA A 202 -4.46 -6.28 1.20
N GLU A 203 -3.61 -7.31 1.23
CA GLU A 203 -3.78 -8.44 2.14
C GLU A 203 -3.66 -8.06 3.63
N ILE A 204 -2.77 -7.12 3.96
CA ILE A 204 -2.61 -6.58 5.32
C ILE A 204 -3.85 -5.76 5.69
N GLU A 205 -4.29 -4.85 4.82
CA GLU A 205 -5.49 -4.04 5.03
C GLU A 205 -6.73 -4.93 5.22
N ALA A 206 -6.91 -5.95 4.37
CA ALA A 206 -7.98 -6.93 4.52
C ALA A 206 -7.91 -7.65 5.87
N SER A 207 -6.71 -8.09 6.30
CA SER A 207 -6.55 -8.78 7.58
C SER A 207 -6.92 -7.90 8.78
N ILE A 208 -6.65 -6.59 8.70
CA ILE A 208 -7.02 -5.63 9.74
C ILE A 208 -8.52 -5.32 9.68
N ASN A 209 -9.02 -4.95 8.50
CA ASN A 209 -10.38 -4.46 8.34
C ASN A 209 -11.42 -5.57 8.45
N GLU A 210 -11.11 -6.79 8.02
CA GLU A 210 -12.01 -7.94 8.17
C GLU A 210 -11.78 -8.70 9.47
N GLY A 211 -10.52 -8.85 9.91
CA GLY A 211 -10.19 -9.58 11.12
C GLY A 211 -10.37 -8.73 12.38
N PHE A 212 -9.56 -7.69 12.52
CA PHE A 212 -9.49 -6.87 13.73
C PHE A 212 -10.76 -6.01 13.93
N MET A 213 -11.21 -5.28 12.91
CA MET A 213 -12.40 -4.42 13.04
C MET A 213 -13.69 -5.22 13.26
N GLN A 214 -13.81 -6.43 12.70
CA GLN A 214 -14.94 -7.30 13.00
C GLN A 214 -14.98 -7.71 14.48
N LYS A 215 -13.82 -7.97 15.10
CA LYS A 215 -13.74 -8.30 16.54
C LYS A 215 -14.12 -7.10 17.39
N ILE A 216 -13.69 -5.89 17.04
CA ILE A 216 -14.13 -4.67 17.70
C ILE A 216 -15.65 -4.52 17.58
N GLY A 217 -16.22 -4.68 16.38
CA GLY A 217 -17.66 -4.59 16.16
C GLY A 217 -18.47 -5.60 16.98
N GLN A 218 -17.98 -6.84 17.11
CA GLN A 218 -18.60 -7.88 17.95
C GLN A 218 -18.60 -7.50 19.44
N VAL A 219 -17.49 -6.94 19.94
CA VAL A 219 -17.41 -6.46 21.33
C VAL A 219 -18.36 -5.28 21.54
N SER A 220 -18.35 -4.28 20.66
CA SER A 220 -19.21 -3.11 20.77
C SER A 220 -20.71 -3.47 20.73
N ALA A 221 -21.11 -4.38 19.84
CA ALA A 221 -22.49 -4.86 19.79
C ALA A 221 -22.90 -5.54 21.09
N SER A 222 -22.02 -6.38 21.64
CA SER A 222 -22.30 -7.10 22.88
C SER A 222 -22.32 -6.17 24.12
N MET A 223 -21.54 -5.09 24.12
CA MET A 223 -21.65 -4.01 25.12
C MET A 223 -22.98 -3.27 25.02
N SER A 224 -23.42 -2.93 23.80
CA SER A 224 -24.70 -2.24 23.60
C SER A 224 -25.89 -3.10 24.05
N GLU A 225 -25.87 -4.41 23.76
CA GLU A 225 -26.87 -5.35 24.29
C GLU A 225 -26.89 -5.39 25.83
N LEU A 226 -25.74 -5.22 26.48
CA LEU A 226 -25.67 -5.17 27.94
C LEU A 226 -26.28 -3.87 28.48
N GLU A 227 -26.00 -2.73 27.84
CA GLU A 227 -26.60 -1.43 28.20
C GLU A 227 -28.12 -1.46 28.13
N GLU A 228 -28.70 -2.09 27.10
CA GLU A 228 -30.15 -2.27 26.97
C GLU A 228 -30.78 -3.11 28.10
N LEU A 229 -30.02 -4.04 28.67
CA LEU A 229 -30.48 -4.90 29.76
C LEU A 229 -30.38 -4.24 31.13
N MET A 230 -29.62 -3.16 31.27
CA MET A 230 -29.55 -2.42 32.52
C MET A 230 -30.84 -1.62 32.73
N PRO A 231 -31.59 -1.85 33.82
CA PRO A 231 -32.84 -1.15 34.05
C PRO A 231 -32.59 0.37 34.13
N ALA A 232 -33.37 1.14 33.38
CA ALA A 232 -33.32 2.59 33.43
C ALA A 232 -33.74 3.11 34.83
N GLY A 233 -32.84 3.83 35.49
CA GLY A 233 -33.02 4.40 36.83
C GLY A 233 -32.61 3.47 37.97
N GLU A 234 -32.26 4.08 39.11
CA GLU A 234 -31.72 3.43 40.32
C GLU A 234 -32.74 2.59 41.12
N ASP A 235 -33.74 1.96 40.48
CA ASP A 235 -34.73 1.14 41.22
C ASP A 235 -34.09 -0.20 41.66
N PRO A 236 -33.79 -0.38 42.96
CA PRO A 236 -33.06 -1.55 43.45
C PRO A 236 -33.88 -2.84 43.30
N LYS A 237 -35.22 -2.74 43.25
CA LYS A 237 -36.10 -3.91 43.07
C LYS A 237 -36.05 -4.42 41.64
N LYS A 238 -36.05 -3.52 40.65
CA LYS A 238 -35.90 -3.88 39.23
C LYS A 238 -34.51 -4.46 38.95
N LEU A 239 -33.46 -3.87 39.53
CA LEU A 239 -32.11 -4.39 39.42
C LEU A 239 -32.00 -5.80 40.02
N LYS A 240 -32.57 -6.02 41.21
CA LYS A 240 -32.58 -7.35 41.85
C LYS A 240 -33.34 -8.40 41.04
N ALA A 241 -34.46 -8.02 40.40
CA ALA A 241 -35.22 -8.91 39.53
C ALA A 241 -34.46 -9.26 38.24
N ALA A 242 -33.71 -8.32 37.68
CA ALA A 242 -32.89 -8.53 36.48
C ALA A 242 -31.52 -9.20 36.77
N ALA A 243 -31.08 -9.22 38.03
CA ALA A 243 -29.74 -9.65 38.44
C ALA A 243 -29.31 -11.04 37.93
N PRO A 244 -30.17 -12.10 37.93
CA PRO A 244 -29.75 -13.41 37.40
C PRO A 244 -29.40 -13.37 35.91
N ARG A 245 -30.25 -12.73 35.09
CA ARG A 245 -30.04 -12.57 33.64
C ARG A 245 -28.84 -11.66 33.34
N LEU A 246 -28.67 -10.59 34.12
CA LEU A 246 -27.51 -9.70 34.02
C LEU A 246 -26.21 -10.43 34.35
N LYS A 247 -26.16 -11.21 35.44
CA LYS A 247 -24.96 -11.99 35.81
C LYS A 247 -24.55 -12.97 34.72
N GLU A 248 -25.52 -13.68 34.15
CA GLU A 248 -25.27 -14.62 33.04
C GLU A 248 -24.68 -13.88 31.83
N LYS A 249 -25.30 -12.76 31.43
CA LYS A 249 -24.83 -11.96 30.29
C LYS A 249 -23.45 -11.33 30.54
N LEU A 250 -23.19 -10.80 31.74
CA LEU A 250 -21.88 -10.25 32.14
C LEU A 250 -20.78 -11.31 32.09
N THR A 251 -21.08 -12.53 32.56
CA THR A 251 -20.12 -13.65 32.54
C THR A 251 -19.84 -14.11 31.11
N ALA A 252 -20.89 -14.23 30.29
CA ALA A 252 -20.75 -14.56 28.87
C ALA A 252 -19.91 -13.50 28.13
N LEU A 253 -20.17 -12.22 28.40
CA LEU A 253 -19.47 -11.10 27.80
C LEU A 253 -17.99 -11.02 28.22
N SER A 254 -17.70 -11.23 29.50
CA SER A 254 -16.33 -11.35 30.02
C SER A 254 -15.56 -12.46 29.31
N ASN A 255 -16.16 -13.64 29.16
CA ASN A 255 -15.56 -14.75 28.42
C ASN A 255 -15.36 -14.42 26.93
N GLN A 256 -16.32 -13.75 26.29
CA GLN A 256 -16.19 -13.29 24.91
C GLN A 256 -15.06 -12.28 24.75
N ILE A 257 -14.93 -11.28 25.63
CA ILE A 257 -13.84 -10.29 25.58
C ILE A 257 -12.48 -10.98 25.70
N ARG A 258 -12.32 -11.93 26.63
CA ARG A 258 -11.07 -12.69 26.77
C ARG A 258 -10.75 -13.51 25.50
N ALA A 259 -11.77 -14.14 24.91
CA ALA A 259 -11.62 -14.87 23.66
C ALA A 259 -11.23 -13.92 22.50
N HIS A 260 -11.86 -12.75 22.41
CA HIS A 260 -11.55 -11.73 21.42
C HIS A 260 -10.16 -11.14 21.62
N LYS A 261 -9.72 -10.88 22.85
CA LYS A 261 -8.35 -10.47 23.17
C LYS A 261 -7.32 -11.48 22.64
N THR A 262 -7.58 -12.77 22.85
CA THR A 262 -6.70 -13.84 22.34
C THR A 262 -6.72 -13.88 20.81
N ALA A 263 -7.89 -13.78 20.19
CA ALA A 263 -8.03 -13.75 18.73
C ALA A 263 -7.32 -12.53 18.11
N VAL A 264 -7.42 -11.36 18.73
CA VAL A 264 -6.73 -10.13 18.29
C VAL A 264 -5.22 -10.29 18.40
N ALA A 265 -4.69 -10.93 19.44
CA ALA A 265 -3.27 -11.23 19.54
C ALA A 265 -2.79 -12.18 18.41
N GLN A 266 -3.61 -13.16 18.03
CA GLN A 266 -3.31 -14.04 16.89
C GLN A 266 -3.35 -13.27 15.56
N ILE A 267 -4.35 -12.40 15.36
CA ILE A 267 -4.44 -11.53 14.18
C ILE A 267 -3.21 -10.62 14.10
N GLN A 268 -2.80 -10.01 15.22
CA GLN A 268 -1.59 -9.20 15.29
C GLN A 268 -0.35 -9.99 14.85
N ALA A 269 -0.14 -11.21 15.36
CA ALA A 269 0.99 -12.04 14.97
C ALA A 269 0.99 -12.39 13.47
N VAL A 270 -0.18 -12.65 12.88
CA VAL A 270 -0.30 -12.86 11.43
C VAL A 270 0.07 -11.60 10.66
N ILE A 271 -0.39 -10.43 11.11
CA ILE A 271 -0.07 -9.14 10.49
C ILE A 271 1.43 -8.82 10.64
N GLU A 272 2.05 -9.09 11.79
CA GLU A 272 3.50 -8.95 12.00
C GLU A 272 4.29 -9.74 10.97
N LEU A 273 3.89 -10.99 10.69
CA LEU A 273 4.53 -11.82 9.67
C LEU A 273 4.30 -11.28 8.24
N LYS A 274 3.10 -10.77 7.94
CA LYS A 274 2.80 -10.17 6.62
C LYS A 274 3.58 -8.86 6.42
N VAL A 275 3.66 -8.02 7.44
CA VAL A 275 4.41 -6.75 7.42
C VAL A 275 5.91 -7.02 7.29
N GLN A 276 6.44 -8.04 7.96
CA GLN A 276 7.83 -8.48 7.77
C GLN A 276 8.10 -8.78 6.28
N LYS A 277 7.28 -9.65 5.67
CA LYS A 277 7.42 -10.00 4.24
C LYS A 277 7.28 -8.80 3.32
N LEU A 278 6.33 -7.91 3.60
CA LEU A 278 6.15 -6.66 2.87
C LEU A 278 7.42 -5.81 2.94
N LYS A 279 8.00 -5.62 4.13
CA LYS A 279 9.23 -4.84 4.30
C LYS A 279 10.42 -5.46 3.58
N GLU A 280 10.57 -6.79 3.63
CA GLU A 280 11.58 -7.52 2.86
C GLU A 280 11.41 -7.27 1.34
N LEU A 281 10.19 -7.41 0.81
CA LEU A 281 9.87 -7.10 -0.58
C LEU A 281 10.17 -5.64 -0.95
N MET A 282 9.90 -4.71 -0.04
CA MET A 282 10.18 -3.29 -0.25
C MET A 282 11.68 -3.00 -0.30
N VAL A 283 12.51 -3.66 0.53
CA VAL A 283 13.96 -3.52 0.44
C VAL A 283 14.47 -4.00 -0.93
N GLU A 284 13.97 -5.15 -1.40
CA GLU A 284 14.33 -5.67 -2.73
C GLU A 284 13.83 -4.78 -3.88
N MET A 285 12.68 -4.14 -3.69
CA MET A 285 12.09 -3.20 -4.64
C MET A 285 12.90 -1.89 -4.69
N ASP A 286 13.29 -1.33 -3.54
CA ASP A 286 14.09 -0.11 -3.43
C ASP A 286 15.47 -0.28 -4.08
N LYS A 287 16.09 -1.46 -3.88
CA LYS A 287 17.29 -1.86 -4.63
C LYS A 287 17.02 -1.91 -6.14
N GLY A 288 15.91 -2.51 -6.56
CA GLY A 288 15.51 -2.58 -7.96
C GLY A 288 15.27 -1.20 -8.60
N PHE A 289 14.66 -0.26 -7.88
CA PHE A 289 14.52 1.13 -8.31
C PHE A 289 15.87 1.80 -8.51
N THR A 290 16.77 1.68 -7.53
CA THR A 290 18.11 2.28 -7.57
C THR A 290 18.93 1.75 -8.76
N GLU A 291 18.93 0.43 -8.97
CA GLU A 291 19.63 -0.20 -10.09
C GLU A 291 19.02 0.18 -11.44
N ALA A 292 17.69 0.25 -11.55
CA ALA A 292 17.00 0.65 -12.77
C ALA A 292 17.27 2.13 -13.13
N VAL A 293 17.22 3.04 -12.14
CA VAL A 293 17.55 4.46 -12.34
C VAL A 293 18.99 4.64 -12.81
N ALA A 294 19.94 3.94 -12.19
CA ALA A 294 21.34 3.98 -12.59
C ALA A 294 21.55 3.43 -14.01
N ALA A 295 20.86 2.34 -14.37
CA ALA A 295 20.94 1.75 -15.70
C ALA A 295 20.34 2.68 -16.78
N ILE A 296 19.23 3.36 -16.49
CA ILE A 296 18.66 4.38 -17.38
C ILE A 296 19.66 5.52 -17.59
N GLU A 297 20.32 5.99 -16.53
CA GLU A 297 21.28 7.08 -16.63
C GLU A 297 22.51 6.68 -17.47
N ALA A 298 23.00 5.46 -17.29
CA ALA A 298 24.10 4.91 -18.10
C ALA A 298 23.71 4.80 -19.59
N GLU A 299 22.50 4.33 -19.89
CA GLU A 299 21.98 4.25 -21.26
C GLU A 299 21.84 5.65 -21.87
N ARG A 300 21.29 6.63 -21.14
CA ARG A 300 21.19 8.01 -21.62
C ARG A 300 22.56 8.61 -21.98
N LYS A 301 23.59 8.34 -21.18
CA LYS A 301 24.99 8.73 -21.46
C LYS A 301 25.53 8.05 -22.71
N ALA A 302 25.31 6.75 -22.86
CA ALA A 302 25.71 6.00 -24.06
C ALA A 302 25.03 6.52 -25.34
N GLN A 303 23.79 7.01 -25.22
CA GLN A 303 23.05 7.68 -26.29
C GLN A 303 23.47 9.16 -26.49
N GLY A 304 24.61 9.60 -25.97
CA GLY A 304 25.13 10.96 -26.19
C GLY A 304 24.40 12.04 -25.35
N GLY A 305 24.05 11.68 -24.12
CA GLY A 305 23.59 12.59 -23.07
C GLY A 305 24.67 12.90 -22.05
#